data_AF-A0A7S0AY55-F1
#
_entry.id   AF-A0A7S0AY55-F1
#
_cell.length_a   1.000
_cell.length_b   1.000
_cell.length_c   1.000
_cell.angle_alpha   90.00
_cell.angle_beta   90.00
_cell.angle_gamma   90.00
#
_symmetry.space_group_name_H-M   'P 1'
#
loop_
_entity.id
_entity.type
_entity.pdbx_description
1 polymer ?
#
loop_
_entity_poly.entity_id
_entity_poly.type
_entity_poly.pdbx_seq_one_letter_code
_entity_poly.pdbx_strand_id
1 'polypeptide(L)'
;RGCFPGVHKDDPTGGKWDCKKLGVRTPRKWGWPSLYCFSVFMLSTYEAGLMRQALRTNGGIGIFQCEMYDVFSQDGETWLGDGPNGQVRTHHFDKAMVIRSVDGTAGNMQLFMNVWSAVQWVGAYKLTDWTVKVDPDAVVLPDRLRGHLKGHTGQKAYIVNCNKPMATGPMMFGSLEAISKQALDVYFASGEACHNHYDWGEDRWMGDCLSKLGVAGVSDFNMVGDGVCLGNHACADGRAAYHPFKNEGAWINCYNTASR
;
A
#
# COMPACT_ATOMS: atom_id res chain seq x y z
N ARG A 1 30.38 12.91 7.54
CA ARG A 1 31.09 12.89 6.24
C ARG A 1 30.29 13.77 5.27
N GLY A 2 30.85 14.92 4.87
CA GLY A 2 30.20 15.91 4.00
C GLY A 2 30.30 15.58 2.51
N CYS A 3 29.55 16.32 1.70
CA CYS A 3 29.66 16.30 0.25
C CYS A 3 30.67 17.38 -0.19
N PHE A 4 31.53 17.08 -1.17
CA PHE A 4 32.49 18.03 -1.76
C PHE A 4 32.33 18.00 -3.28
N PRO A 5 31.93 19.12 -3.95
CA PRO A 5 31.79 19.14 -5.40
C PRO A 5 33.11 18.78 -6.09
N GLY A 6 33.05 18.09 -7.23
CA GLY A 6 34.27 17.70 -7.92
C GLY A 6 34.07 16.85 -9.17
N VAL A 7 35.15 16.20 -9.57
CA VAL A 7 35.16 15.18 -10.62
C VAL A 7 35.62 13.90 -9.95
N HIS A 8 34.82 12.83 -10.03
CA HIS A 8 35.24 11.54 -9.49
C HIS A 8 36.14 10.87 -10.52
N LYS A 9 37.34 10.44 -10.11
CA LYS A 9 38.33 9.80 -11.00
C LYS A 9 37.80 8.55 -11.72
N ASP A 10 36.80 7.90 -11.15
CA ASP A 10 36.16 6.70 -11.67
C ASP A 10 34.83 6.98 -12.41
N ASP A 11 34.48 8.25 -12.62
CA ASP A 11 33.35 8.62 -13.50
C ASP A 11 33.83 8.65 -14.97
N PRO A 12 33.42 7.68 -15.80
CA PRO A 12 33.86 7.58 -17.19
C PRO A 12 33.40 8.75 -18.07
N THR A 13 32.44 9.55 -17.59
CA THR A 13 31.94 10.72 -18.32
C THR A 13 32.71 12.01 -18.02
N GLY A 14 33.58 12.01 -16.99
CA GLY A 14 34.29 13.20 -16.54
C GLY A 14 33.36 14.31 -16.03
N GLY A 15 32.11 13.96 -15.70
CA GLY A 15 31.07 14.90 -15.27
C GLY A 15 31.47 15.61 -13.97
N LYS A 16 31.34 16.94 -13.96
CA LYS A 16 31.39 17.70 -12.71
C LYS A 16 30.10 17.41 -11.94
N TRP A 17 30.22 16.85 -10.74
CA TRP A 17 29.10 16.64 -9.83
C TRP A 17 29.08 17.73 -8.75
N ASP A 18 27.88 18.16 -8.36
CA ASP A 18 27.66 19.16 -7.32
C ASP A 18 27.14 18.51 -6.03
N CYS A 19 26.98 19.33 -4.98
CA CYS A 19 26.37 18.90 -3.73
C CYS A 19 24.88 19.20 -3.65
N LYS A 20 24.21 19.29 -4.79
CA LYS A 20 22.76 19.45 -4.81
C LYS A 20 22.15 18.25 -4.10
N LYS A 21 21.40 18.52 -3.04
CA LYS A 21 20.69 17.48 -2.30
C LYS A 21 19.66 16.85 -3.23
N LEU A 22 19.93 15.63 -3.71
CA LEU A 22 19.04 14.90 -4.61
C LEU A 22 17.87 14.22 -3.88
N GLY A 23 17.92 14.17 -2.54
CA GLY A 23 16.89 13.54 -1.71
C GLY A 23 17.47 13.02 -0.39
N VAL A 24 16.71 12.17 0.28
CA VAL A 24 17.21 11.37 1.41
C VAL A 24 18.14 10.27 0.88
N ARG A 25 19.14 9.87 1.66
CA ARG A 25 19.95 8.68 1.32
C ARG A 25 19.09 7.45 1.52
N THR A 26 18.95 6.64 0.49
CA THR A 26 18.18 5.41 0.53
C THR A 26 19.13 4.22 0.66
N PRO A 27 18.80 3.19 1.46
CA PRO A 27 19.66 2.02 1.62
C PRO A 27 19.72 1.15 0.35
N ARG A 28 18.79 1.35 -0.58
CA ARG A 28 18.66 0.60 -1.83
C ARG A 28 18.24 1.50 -3.00
N LYS A 29 18.44 1.01 -4.23
CA LYS A 29 17.93 1.66 -5.45
C LYS A 29 16.41 1.64 -5.44
N TRP A 30 15.79 2.78 -5.68
CA TRP A 30 14.34 2.91 -5.78
C TRP A 30 13.86 2.59 -7.20
N GLY A 31 12.73 1.90 -7.29
CA GLY A 31 11.98 1.74 -8.54
C GLY A 31 11.20 3.00 -8.88
N TRP A 32 10.68 3.06 -10.11
CA TRP A 32 9.82 4.15 -10.56
C TRP A 32 8.50 3.64 -11.19
N PRO A 33 7.34 4.16 -10.76
CA PRO A 33 7.16 5.08 -9.62
C PRO A 33 7.58 4.45 -8.27
N SER A 34 7.94 5.32 -7.32
CA SER A 34 8.29 4.92 -5.96
C SER A 34 7.03 4.63 -5.14
N LEU A 35 7.08 3.59 -4.31
CA LEU A 35 5.93 3.07 -3.58
C LEU A 35 6.20 3.12 -2.07
N TYR A 36 5.21 3.64 -1.33
CA TYR A 36 5.08 3.44 0.11
C TYR A 36 3.98 2.42 0.34
N CYS A 37 4.30 1.26 0.92
CA CYS A 37 3.33 0.19 1.11
C CYS A 37 3.10 -0.12 2.57
N PHE A 38 1.86 -0.27 3.01
CA PHE A 38 1.58 -0.62 4.39
C PHE A 38 0.47 -1.64 4.53
N SER A 39 0.48 -2.35 5.65
CA SER A 39 -0.58 -3.28 6.03
C SER A 39 -1.07 -2.98 7.43
N VAL A 40 -2.34 -3.27 7.67
CA VAL A 40 -3.01 -3.18 8.97
C VAL A 40 -3.38 -4.59 9.41
N PHE A 41 -3.07 -4.97 10.64
CA PHE A 41 -3.45 -6.28 11.18
C PHE A 41 -3.55 -6.29 12.69
N MET A 42 -4.21 -7.33 13.20
CA MET A 42 -4.24 -7.64 14.63
C MET A 42 -3.11 -8.62 14.98
N LEU A 43 -2.43 -8.41 16.10
CA LEU A 43 -1.28 -9.24 16.47
C LEU A 43 -1.68 -10.67 16.83
N SER A 44 -2.92 -10.88 17.24
CA SER A 44 -3.48 -12.17 17.66
C SER A 44 -4.09 -13.00 16.53
N THR A 45 -4.11 -12.49 15.30
CA THR A 45 -4.70 -13.19 14.14
C THR A 45 -3.62 -13.86 13.28
N TYR A 46 -4.05 -14.67 12.30
CA TYR A 46 -3.15 -15.32 11.34
C TYR A 46 -2.34 -14.32 10.50
N GLU A 47 -2.83 -13.09 10.36
CA GLU A 47 -2.23 -12.01 9.58
C GLU A 47 -0.83 -11.66 10.09
N ALA A 48 -0.62 -11.67 11.41
CA ALA A 48 0.69 -11.46 11.99
C ALA A 48 1.70 -12.54 11.55
N GLY A 49 1.23 -13.78 11.35
CA GLY A 49 2.03 -14.88 10.78
C GLY A 49 2.43 -14.61 9.33
N LEU A 50 1.47 -14.19 8.49
CA LEU A 50 1.71 -13.82 7.10
C LEU A 50 2.72 -12.67 6.99
N MET A 51 2.56 -11.61 7.79
CA MET A 51 3.48 -10.46 7.78
C MET A 51 4.90 -10.86 8.22
N ARG A 52 5.04 -11.69 9.26
CA ARG A 52 6.35 -12.21 9.69
C ARG A 52 6.98 -13.12 8.62
N GLN A 53 6.18 -13.93 7.92
CA GLN A 53 6.65 -14.78 6.84
C GLN A 53 7.14 -13.94 5.64
N ALA A 54 6.35 -12.96 5.21
CA ALA A 54 6.72 -12.06 4.12
C ALA A 54 8.00 -11.27 4.47
N LEU A 55 8.15 -10.85 5.73
CA LEU A 55 9.35 -10.14 6.18
C LEU A 55 10.62 -11.00 6.15
N ARG A 56 10.55 -12.24 6.65
CA ARG A 56 11.72 -13.14 6.78
C ARG A 56 12.16 -13.79 5.47
N THR A 57 11.29 -13.82 4.46
CA THR A 57 11.58 -14.51 3.20
C THR A 57 12.40 -13.63 2.28
N ASN A 58 13.56 -14.13 1.82
CA ASN A 58 14.44 -13.47 0.83
C ASN A 58 14.79 -12.00 1.15
N GLY A 59 14.91 -11.65 2.44
CA GLY A 59 15.19 -10.28 2.86
C GLY A 59 14.01 -9.31 2.72
N GLY A 60 12.78 -9.82 2.61
CA GLY A 60 11.53 -9.07 2.55
C GLY A 60 10.83 -9.19 1.19
N ILE A 61 9.66 -9.83 1.17
CA ILE A 61 8.77 -9.95 0.01
C ILE A 61 7.42 -9.25 0.25
N GLY A 62 6.62 -9.04 -0.80
CA GLY A 62 5.34 -8.33 -0.67
C GLY A 62 5.54 -6.84 -0.41
N ILE A 63 4.86 -6.26 0.58
CA ILE A 63 4.99 -4.82 0.91
C ILE A 63 6.42 -4.43 1.27
N PHE A 64 7.23 -5.37 1.78
CA PHE A 64 8.62 -5.13 2.15
C PHE A 64 9.54 -4.92 0.93
N GLN A 65 9.03 -5.18 -0.28
CA GLN A 65 9.69 -4.82 -1.54
C GLN A 65 9.36 -3.40 -2.01
N CYS A 66 8.57 -2.61 -1.29
CA CYS A 66 8.37 -1.20 -1.58
C CYS A 66 9.52 -0.34 -1.04
N GLU A 67 9.70 0.86 -1.60
CA GLU A 67 10.78 1.79 -1.22
C GLU A 67 10.70 2.19 0.25
N MET A 68 9.47 2.45 0.68
CA MET A 68 9.12 2.64 2.08
C MET A 68 8.01 1.67 2.41
N TYR A 69 7.98 1.22 3.65
CA TYR A 69 6.92 0.38 4.14
C TYR A 69 6.75 0.54 5.64
N ASP A 70 5.53 0.31 6.10
CA ASP A 70 5.18 0.32 7.51
C ASP A 70 4.11 -0.74 7.78
N VAL A 71 3.97 -1.10 9.04
CA VAL A 71 2.94 -2.01 9.52
C VAL A 71 2.21 -1.34 10.67
N PHE A 72 0.89 -1.44 10.69
CA PHE A 72 0.04 -0.76 11.66
C PHE A 72 -0.75 -1.80 12.47
N SER A 73 -0.84 -1.59 13.78
CA SER A 73 -1.67 -2.43 14.63
C SER A 73 -2.27 -1.66 15.79
N GLN A 74 -3.54 -1.94 16.06
CA GLN A 74 -4.25 -1.39 17.21
C GLN A 74 -3.79 -1.99 18.55
N ASP A 75 -3.00 -3.06 18.53
CA ASP A 75 -2.54 -3.78 19.72
C ASP A 75 -1.26 -3.17 20.32
N GLY A 76 -0.77 -2.07 19.75
CA GLY A 76 0.38 -1.31 20.23
C GLY A 76 1.65 -1.58 19.42
N GLU A 77 2.77 -1.04 19.91
CA GLU A 77 4.08 -1.20 19.28
C GLU A 77 4.67 -2.58 19.58
N THR A 78 4.92 -3.37 18.53
CA THR A 78 5.46 -4.73 18.62
C THR A 78 6.49 -4.94 17.53
N TRP A 79 7.59 -5.60 17.87
CA TRP A 79 8.61 -5.99 16.92
C TRP A 79 8.17 -7.20 16.08
N LEU A 80 8.27 -7.07 14.76
CA LEU A 80 7.97 -8.15 13.82
C LEU A 80 9.21 -8.93 13.38
N GLY A 81 10.37 -8.27 13.34
CA GLY A 81 11.61 -8.83 12.81
C GLY A 81 12.48 -7.76 12.17
N ASP A 82 13.60 -8.18 11.58
CA ASP A 82 14.47 -7.32 10.79
C ASP A 82 14.11 -7.45 9.30
N GLY A 83 13.88 -6.31 8.66
CA GLY A 83 13.56 -6.20 7.25
C GLY A 83 14.65 -5.53 6.43
N PRO A 84 14.39 -5.29 5.13
CA PRO A 84 15.38 -4.72 4.21
C PRO A 84 15.90 -3.33 4.64
N ASN A 85 15.10 -2.57 5.40
CA ASN A 85 15.46 -1.24 5.93
C ASN A 85 15.81 -1.24 7.43
N GLY A 86 15.99 -2.42 8.05
CA GLY A 86 16.25 -2.57 9.49
C GLY A 86 15.04 -3.09 10.26
N GLN A 87 15.01 -2.84 11.58
CA GLN A 87 13.96 -3.31 12.47
C GLN A 87 12.57 -2.85 12.01
N VAL A 88 11.62 -3.79 11.94
CA VAL A 88 10.22 -3.50 11.62
C VAL A 88 9.38 -3.64 12.88
N ARG A 89 8.68 -2.57 13.23
CA ARG A 89 7.81 -2.50 14.41
C ARG A 89 6.46 -1.92 13.99
N THR A 90 5.39 -2.34 14.66
CA THR A 90 4.05 -1.79 14.40
C THR A 90 3.94 -0.36 14.88
N HIS A 91 3.35 0.51 14.06
CA HIS A 91 2.83 1.79 14.50
C HIS A 91 1.45 1.57 15.14
N HIS A 92 1.27 2.16 16.31
CA HIS A 92 -0.03 2.14 16.98
C HIS A 92 -0.99 3.14 16.33
N PHE A 93 -2.28 2.78 16.30
CA PHE A 93 -3.38 3.68 16.00
C PHE A 93 -4.56 3.36 16.91
N ASP A 94 -5.43 4.34 17.13
CA ASP A 94 -6.53 4.23 18.08
C ASP A 94 -7.58 3.20 17.63
N LYS A 95 -8.09 2.42 18.60
CA LYS A 95 -9.18 1.46 18.37
C LYS A 95 -10.46 2.17 18.00
N ALA A 96 -11.25 1.55 17.13
CA ALA A 96 -12.60 1.98 16.82
C ALA A 96 -13.54 0.78 16.76
N MET A 97 -14.84 1.04 16.94
CA MET A 97 -15.86 0.00 16.81
C MET A 97 -15.93 -0.49 15.36
N VAL A 98 -15.85 -1.80 15.17
CA VAL A 98 -16.12 -2.45 13.89
C VAL A 98 -17.52 -3.04 13.97
N ILE A 99 -18.42 -2.58 13.10
CA ILE A 99 -19.79 -3.08 12.98
C ILE A 99 -19.92 -3.97 11.74
N ARG A 100 -21.07 -4.59 11.54
CA ARG A 100 -21.36 -5.27 10.26
C ARG A 100 -21.76 -4.21 9.23
N SER A 101 -21.10 -4.19 8.09
CA SER A 101 -21.40 -3.24 7.01
C SER A 101 -22.68 -3.59 6.26
N VAL A 102 -23.17 -2.64 5.45
CA VAL A 102 -24.37 -2.79 4.61
C VAL A 102 -24.26 -3.94 3.60
N ASP A 103 -23.05 -4.21 3.09
CA ASP A 103 -22.75 -5.33 2.19
C ASP A 103 -22.49 -6.65 2.93
N GLY A 104 -22.62 -6.65 4.26
CA GLY A 104 -22.56 -7.84 5.10
C GLY A 104 -21.15 -8.28 5.49
N THR A 105 -20.12 -7.48 5.18
CA THR A 105 -18.70 -7.70 5.51
C THR A 105 -18.34 -7.01 6.84
N ALA A 106 -17.55 -5.94 6.83
CA ALA A 106 -17.16 -5.17 8.01
C ALA A 106 -17.34 -3.66 7.76
N GLY A 107 -18.09 -3.00 8.64
CA GLY A 107 -18.17 -1.54 8.75
C GLY A 107 -17.08 -1.08 9.70
N ASN A 108 -15.91 -0.81 9.14
CA ASN A 108 -14.65 -0.53 9.85
C ASN A 108 -14.12 0.88 9.52
N MET A 109 -14.93 1.74 8.90
CA MET A 109 -14.55 3.08 8.45
C MET A 109 -13.84 3.90 9.54
N GLN A 110 -14.40 3.98 10.76
CA GLN A 110 -13.79 4.76 11.85
C GLN A 110 -12.40 4.21 12.26
N LEU A 111 -12.19 2.90 12.16
CA LEU A 111 -10.90 2.27 12.42
C LEU A 111 -9.88 2.74 11.38
N PHE A 112 -10.28 2.75 10.11
CA PHE A 112 -9.40 3.15 9.01
C PHE A 112 -9.18 4.66 8.93
N MET A 113 -10.09 5.50 9.43
CA MET A 113 -9.79 6.91 9.69
C MET A 113 -8.58 7.06 10.61
N ASN A 114 -8.56 6.31 11.73
CA ASN A 114 -7.45 6.34 12.68
C ASN A 114 -6.15 5.81 12.04
N VAL A 115 -6.23 4.79 11.19
CA VAL A 115 -5.08 4.30 10.40
C VAL A 115 -4.56 5.40 9.47
N TRP A 116 -5.43 6.08 8.71
CA TRP A 116 -5.01 7.13 7.80
C TRP A 116 -4.42 8.34 8.54
N SER A 117 -4.93 8.69 9.73
CA SER A 117 -4.29 9.66 10.61
C SER A 117 -2.89 9.22 11.05
N ALA A 118 -2.71 7.93 11.39
CA ALA A 118 -1.39 7.39 11.71
C ALA A 118 -0.44 7.43 10.49
N VAL A 119 -0.92 7.12 9.28
CA VAL A 119 -0.16 7.26 8.03
C VAL A 119 0.25 8.72 7.79
N GLN A 120 -0.64 9.68 8.03
CA GLN A 120 -0.35 11.10 7.94
C GLN A 120 0.75 11.52 8.92
N TRP A 121 0.66 11.02 10.15
CA TRP A 121 1.60 11.29 11.24
C TRP A 121 3.00 10.76 10.94
N VAL A 122 3.10 9.51 10.49
CA VAL A 122 4.38 8.90 10.05
C VAL A 122 4.95 9.67 8.85
N GLY A 123 4.10 10.09 7.91
CA GLY A 123 4.47 10.99 6.83
C GLY A 123 5.31 10.36 5.71
N ALA A 124 5.54 9.04 5.74
CA ALA A 124 6.28 8.30 4.71
C ALA A 124 5.68 8.50 3.30
N TYR A 125 4.36 8.61 3.21
CA TYR A 125 3.63 8.86 1.96
C TYR A 125 4.13 10.09 1.19
N LYS A 126 4.68 11.10 1.90
CA LYS A 126 5.17 12.35 1.28
C LYS A 126 6.45 12.15 0.48
N LEU A 127 7.17 11.06 0.73
CA LEU A 127 8.47 10.76 0.17
C LEU A 127 8.40 9.84 -1.05
N THR A 128 7.24 9.29 -1.37
CA THR A 128 7.01 8.39 -2.50
C THR A 128 5.96 8.94 -3.46
N ASP A 129 5.84 8.35 -4.65
CA ASP A 129 4.87 8.75 -5.66
C ASP A 129 3.47 8.20 -5.36
N TRP A 130 3.41 6.97 -4.83
CA TRP A 130 2.18 6.27 -4.50
C TRP A 130 2.23 5.69 -3.09
N THR A 131 1.05 5.64 -2.47
CA THR A 131 0.79 4.89 -1.25
C THR A 131 -0.11 3.72 -1.57
N VAL A 132 0.27 2.53 -1.10
CA VAL A 132 -0.42 1.28 -1.36
C VAL A 132 -0.76 0.61 -0.02
N LYS A 133 -2.02 0.66 0.38
CA LYS A 133 -2.51 -0.21 1.46
C LYS A 133 -2.69 -1.60 0.88
N VAL A 134 -2.16 -2.62 1.55
CA VAL A 134 -2.27 -4.01 1.13
C VAL A 134 -2.73 -4.83 2.34
N ASP A 135 -3.80 -5.60 2.17
CA ASP A 135 -4.25 -6.51 3.21
C ASP A 135 -3.20 -7.62 3.46
N PRO A 136 -3.00 -8.08 4.70
CA PRO A 136 -1.97 -9.09 5.02
C PRO A 136 -2.10 -10.41 4.24
N ASP A 137 -3.33 -10.78 3.85
CA ASP A 137 -3.62 -11.96 3.03
C ASP A 137 -3.70 -11.68 1.53
N ALA A 138 -3.30 -10.48 1.09
CA ALA A 138 -3.01 -10.18 -0.31
C ALA A 138 -1.52 -10.37 -0.62
N VAL A 139 -1.24 -11.07 -1.71
CA VAL A 139 0.11 -11.26 -2.26
C VAL A 139 0.34 -10.17 -3.29
N VAL A 140 1.23 -9.22 -2.99
CA VAL A 140 1.55 -8.09 -3.88
C VAL A 140 2.94 -8.23 -4.51
N LEU A 141 3.06 -7.83 -5.77
CA LEU A 141 4.34 -7.73 -6.50
C LEU A 141 4.59 -6.27 -6.89
N PRO A 142 5.36 -5.51 -6.08
CA PRO A 142 5.61 -4.09 -6.32
C PRO A 142 6.17 -3.77 -7.71
N ASP A 143 6.98 -4.66 -8.30
CA ASP A 143 7.54 -4.47 -9.64
C ASP A 143 6.45 -4.45 -10.72
N ARG A 144 5.40 -5.26 -10.58
CA ARG A 144 4.26 -5.25 -11.49
C ARG A 144 3.37 -4.03 -11.25
N LEU A 145 3.11 -3.67 -9.99
CA LEU A 145 2.30 -2.49 -9.65
C LEU A 145 2.80 -1.23 -10.37
N ARG A 146 4.12 -1.04 -10.46
CA ARG A 146 4.71 0.12 -11.14
C ARG A 146 4.26 0.26 -12.60
N GLY A 147 4.07 -0.86 -13.31
CA GLY A 147 3.57 -0.85 -14.69
C GLY A 147 2.19 -0.23 -14.81
N HIS A 148 1.31 -0.53 -13.86
CA HIS A 148 -0.06 0.00 -13.80
C HIS A 148 -0.09 1.47 -13.35
N LEU A 149 0.77 1.85 -12.40
CA LEU A 149 0.73 3.17 -11.77
C LEU A 149 1.47 4.25 -12.57
N LYS A 150 2.47 3.87 -13.36
CA LYS A 150 3.37 4.76 -14.11
C LYS A 150 2.63 5.83 -14.93
N GLY A 151 1.55 5.46 -15.62
CA GLY A 151 0.79 6.38 -16.47
C GLY A 151 0.04 7.48 -15.72
N HIS A 152 -0.17 7.30 -14.42
CA HIS A 152 -0.97 8.18 -13.57
C HIS A 152 -0.14 8.91 -12.50
N THR A 153 1.15 8.57 -12.39
CA THR A 153 2.08 9.21 -11.45
C THR A 153 2.14 10.72 -11.65
N GLY A 154 2.03 11.47 -10.55
CA GLY A 154 1.98 12.94 -10.55
C GLY A 154 0.58 13.53 -10.68
N GLN A 155 -0.44 12.73 -10.97
CA GLN A 155 -1.84 13.14 -11.00
C GLN A 155 -2.49 12.94 -9.63
N LYS A 156 -3.60 13.64 -9.37
CA LYS A 156 -4.49 13.35 -8.24
C LYS A 156 -5.36 12.16 -8.61
N ALA A 157 -4.88 10.95 -8.32
CA ALA A 157 -5.50 9.73 -8.78
C ALA A 157 -5.53 8.66 -7.68
N TYR A 158 -6.59 7.85 -7.71
CA TYR A 158 -6.66 6.56 -7.01
C TYR A 158 -7.15 5.49 -7.97
N ILE A 159 -6.88 4.23 -7.65
CA ILE A 159 -7.20 3.11 -8.54
C ILE A 159 -8.52 2.46 -8.16
N VAL A 160 -9.41 2.34 -9.16
CA VAL A 160 -10.64 1.56 -9.10
C VAL A 160 -10.33 0.18 -9.66
N ASN A 161 -10.05 -0.79 -8.79
CA ASN A 161 -9.55 -2.11 -9.15
C ASN A 161 -10.65 -3.19 -9.24
N CYS A 162 -11.90 -2.87 -8.90
CA CYS A 162 -13.01 -3.81 -8.91
C CYS A 162 -14.20 -3.31 -9.73
N ASN A 163 -14.68 -4.13 -10.67
CA ASN A 163 -15.87 -3.89 -11.50
C ASN A 163 -16.97 -4.94 -11.30
N LYS A 164 -16.99 -5.63 -10.16
CA LYS A 164 -18.06 -6.57 -9.82
C LYS A 164 -19.41 -5.86 -9.98
N PRO A 165 -20.41 -6.50 -10.63
CA PRO A 165 -21.74 -5.92 -10.75
C PRO A 165 -22.36 -5.67 -9.37
N MET A 166 -22.35 -4.41 -8.95
CA MET A 166 -22.81 -3.94 -7.65
C MET A 166 -23.68 -2.69 -7.86
N ALA A 167 -24.66 -2.48 -6.98
CA ALA A 167 -25.54 -1.30 -7.05
C ALA A 167 -24.78 0.03 -6.99
N THR A 168 -23.58 0.03 -6.42
CA THR A 168 -22.69 1.18 -6.26
C THR A 168 -21.83 1.47 -7.49
N GLY A 169 -21.82 0.57 -8.47
CA GLY A 169 -20.86 0.61 -9.58
C GLY A 169 -19.45 0.15 -9.19
N PRO A 170 -18.47 0.29 -10.11
CA PRO A 170 -17.07 -0.03 -9.85
C PRO A 170 -16.50 0.76 -8.67
N MET A 171 -15.62 0.13 -7.89
CA MET A 171 -15.01 0.74 -6.72
C MET A 171 -13.55 0.34 -6.53
N MET A 172 -12.85 1.09 -5.68
CA MET A 172 -11.59 0.66 -5.09
C MET A 172 -11.90 -0.40 -4.03
N PHE A 173 -11.23 -1.55 -4.11
CA PHE A 173 -11.49 -2.72 -3.28
C PHE A 173 -10.32 -2.97 -2.31
N GLY A 174 -10.65 -3.30 -1.07
CA GLY A 174 -9.76 -3.16 0.10
C GLY A 174 -8.51 -4.04 0.11
N SER A 175 -8.52 -5.15 -0.64
CA SER A 175 -7.35 -6.04 -0.72
C SER A 175 -6.09 -5.33 -1.21
N LEU A 176 -6.25 -4.29 -2.03
CA LEU A 176 -5.20 -3.37 -2.40
C LEU A 176 -5.76 -1.99 -2.77
N GLU A 177 -5.42 -0.97 -1.99
CA GLU A 177 -5.79 0.42 -2.28
C GLU A 177 -4.55 1.20 -2.72
N ALA A 178 -4.53 1.68 -3.97
CA ALA A 178 -3.43 2.47 -4.51
C ALA A 178 -3.87 3.92 -4.74
N ILE A 179 -3.23 4.84 -4.02
CA ILE A 179 -3.59 6.26 -3.97
C ILE A 179 -2.33 7.09 -4.19
N SER A 180 -2.38 8.03 -5.14
CA SER A 180 -1.23 8.87 -5.43
C SER A 180 -0.94 9.84 -4.29
N LYS A 181 0.30 10.28 -4.17
CA LYS A 181 0.68 11.31 -3.19
C LYS A 181 -0.21 12.55 -3.31
N GLN A 182 -0.49 13.02 -4.54
CA GLN A 182 -1.30 14.22 -4.77
C GLN A 182 -2.76 14.02 -4.33
N ALA A 183 -3.29 12.80 -4.45
CA ALA A 183 -4.61 12.45 -3.95
C ALA A 183 -4.65 12.45 -2.41
N LEU A 184 -3.64 11.87 -1.76
CA LEU A 184 -3.52 11.90 -0.30
C LEU A 184 -3.33 13.33 0.25
N ASP A 185 -2.59 14.20 -0.45
CA ASP A 185 -2.46 15.60 -0.04
C ASP A 185 -3.83 16.32 -0.05
N VAL A 186 -4.72 15.99 -1.00
CA VAL A 186 -6.10 16.51 -1.01
C VAL A 186 -6.93 15.93 0.14
N TYR A 187 -6.86 14.61 0.32
CA TYR A 187 -7.57 13.93 1.40
C TYR A 187 -7.17 14.47 2.77
N PHE A 188 -5.88 14.60 3.06
CA PHE A 188 -5.40 15.10 4.35
C PHE A 188 -5.66 16.59 4.59
N ALA A 189 -5.93 17.37 3.54
CA ALA A 189 -6.32 18.77 3.66
C ALA A 189 -7.83 18.98 3.88
N SER A 190 -8.67 18.08 3.34
CA SER A 190 -10.13 18.30 3.24
C SER A 190 -11.00 17.10 3.62
N GLY A 191 -10.39 16.01 4.12
CA GLY A 191 -11.05 14.72 4.37
C GLY A 191 -12.09 14.74 5.50
N GLU A 192 -12.07 15.76 6.36
CA GLU A 192 -13.09 15.94 7.41
C GLU A 192 -14.51 16.02 6.85
N ALA A 193 -14.67 16.53 5.62
CA ALA A 193 -15.96 16.57 4.93
C ALA A 193 -16.56 15.17 4.67
N CYS A 194 -15.74 14.12 4.78
CA CYS A 194 -16.10 12.73 4.55
C CYS A 194 -16.38 11.93 5.84
N HIS A 195 -16.45 12.56 7.01
CA HIS A 195 -16.69 11.87 8.30
C HIS A 195 -18.17 11.45 8.46
N ASN A 196 -18.63 10.57 7.57
CA ASN A 196 -19.99 10.04 7.49
C ASN A 196 -19.96 8.58 7.00
N HIS A 197 -21.12 7.92 6.91
CA HIS A 197 -21.26 6.54 6.41
C HIS A 197 -20.45 5.49 7.18
N TYR A 198 -20.52 5.52 8.52
CA TYR A 198 -19.85 4.58 9.44
C TYR A 198 -20.22 3.10 9.23
N ASP A 199 -21.28 2.84 8.48
CA ASP A 199 -21.81 1.53 8.09
C ASP A 199 -21.17 0.95 6.81
N TRP A 200 -20.23 1.65 6.18
CA TRP A 200 -19.53 1.19 4.97
C TRP A 200 -18.18 0.55 5.29
N GLY A 201 -17.72 -0.32 4.38
CA GLY A 201 -16.33 -0.75 4.32
C GLY A 201 -15.39 0.43 4.04
N GLU A 202 -14.17 0.35 4.56
CA GLU A 202 -13.18 1.42 4.49
C GLU A 202 -12.79 1.80 3.07
N ASP A 203 -12.72 0.81 2.19
CA ASP A 203 -12.27 0.92 0.81
C ASP A 203 -13.28 1.72 -0.03
N ARG A 204 -14.56 1.39 0.13
CA ARG A 204 -15.69 2.13 -0.43
C ARG A 204 -15.73 3.55 0.10
N TRP A 205 -15.61 3.72 1.41
CA TRP A 205 -15.63 5.04 2.04
C TRP A 205 -14.48 5.91 1.53
N MET A 206 -13.25 5.39 1.47
CA MET A 206 -12.08 6.13 1.02
C MET A 206 -12.21 6.51 -0.45
N GLY A 207 -12.63 5.59 -1.32
CA GLY A 207 -12.88 5.87 -2.74
C GLY A 207 -13.95 6.93 -2.97
N ASP A 208 -15.07 6.85 -2.26
CA ASP A 208 -16.16 7.83 -2.33
C ASP A 208 -15.71 9.21 -1.82
N CYS A 209 -14.97 9.25 -0.71
CA CYS A 209 -14.39 10.50 -0.19
C CYS A 209 -13.47 11.16 -1.22
N LEU A 210 -12.52 10.41 -1.77
CA LEU A 210 -11.59 10.91 -2.79
C LEU A 210 -12.35 11.44 -4.01
N SER A 211 -13.37 10.71 -4.48
CA SER A 211 -14.22 11.16 -5.58
C SER A 211 -14.95 12.47 -5.26
N LYS A 212 -15.55 12.59 -4.06
CA LYS A 212 -16.23 13.82 -3.58
C LYS A 212 -15.26 15.01 -3.50
N LEU A 213 -14.00 14.76 -3.17
CA LEU A 213 -12.94 15.77 -3.14
C LEU A 213 -12.33 16.08 -4.52
N GLY A 214 -12.87 15.51 -5.60
CA GLY A 214 -12.44 15.78 -6.98
C GLY A 214 -11.16 15.05 -7.39
N VAL A 215 -10.79 13.98 -6.70
CA VAL A 215 -9.68 13.09 -7.09
C VAL A 215 -10.18 12.11 -8.16
N ALA A 216 -9.38 11.89 -9.20
CA ALA A 216 -9.75 11.02 -10.31
C ALA A 216 -9.67 9.53 -9.92
N GLY A 217 -10.78 8.81 -10.04
CA GLY A 217 -10.80 7.35 -9.99
C GLY A 217 -10.38 6.78 -11.34
N VAL A 218 -9.25 6.07 -11.38
CA VAL A 218 -8.71 5.44 -12.59
C VAL A 218 -9.03 3.96 -12.56
N SER A 219 -9.84 3.50 -13.52
CA SER A 219 -10.20 2.09 -13.65
C SER A 219 -9.02 1.23 -14.10
N ASP A 220 -8.67 0.22 -13.31
CA ASP A 220 -7.71 -0.82 -13.67
C ASP A 220 -8.12 -2.18 -13.09
N PHE A 221 -9.02 -2.86 -13.79
CA PHE A 221 -9.57 -4.15 -13.37
C PHE A 221 -8.63 -5.34 -13.64
N ASN A 222 -7.43 -5.08 -14.17
CA ASN A 222 -6.39 -6.07 -14.40
C ASN A 222 -5.24 -5.96 -13.39
N MET A 223 -5.31 -5.03 -12.44
CA MET A 223 -4.27 -4.87 -11.42
C MET A 223 -4.30 -5.97 -10.36
N VAL A 224 -5.50 -6.36 -9.89
CA VAL A 224 -5.69 -7.26 -8.74
C VAL A 224 -6.53 -8.47 -9.12
N GLY A 225 -6.06 -9.67 -8.79
CA GLY A 225 -6.81 -10.92 -8.89
C GLY A 225 -7.48 -11.23 -7.56
N ASP A 226 -8.76 -10.91 -7.42
CA ASP A 226 -9.47 -10.98 -6.15
C ASP A 226 -10.64 -11.98 -6.19
N GLY A 227 -10.64 -12.93 -5.26
CA GLY A 227 -11.65 -13.98 -5.17
C GLY A 227 -13.05 -13.49 -4.79
N VAL A 228 -13.18 -12.32 -4.16
CA VAL A 228 -14.46 -11.72 -3.76
C VAL A 228 -14.99 -10.80 -4.87
N CYS A 229 -14.12 -10.00 -5.48
CA CYS A 229 -14.48 -9.11 -6.57
C CYS A 229 -14.68 -9.88 -7.90
N LEU A 230 -13.65 -10.60 -8.37
CA LEU A 230 -13.62 -11.22 -9.70
C LEU A 230 -14.02 -12.71 -9.68
N GLY A 231 -14.06 -13.34 -8.50
CA GLY A 231 -14.24 -14.79 -8.39
C GLY A 231 -13.01 -15.61 -8.80
N ASN A 232 -11.88 -14.95 -9.09
CA ASN A 232 -10.63 -15.58 -9.49
C ASN A 232 -9.44 -14.85 -8.84
N HIS A 233 -8.56 -15.63 -8.22
CA HIS A 233 -7.33 -15.18 -7.57
C HIS A 233 -6.13 -16.08 -7.92
N ALA A 234 -6.17 -16.72 -9.10
CA ALA A 234 -5.08 -17.57 -9.56
C ALA A 234 -3.80 -16.75 -9.81
N CYS A 235 -2.69 -17.18 -9.21
CA CYS A 235 -1.45 -16.40 -9.15
C CYS A 235 -0.60 -16.41 -10.44
N ALA A 236 -1.14 -16.92 -11.55
CA ALA A 236 -0.40 -17.22 -12.77
C ALA A 236 -0.83 -16.38 -13.99
N ASP A 237 -1.61 -15.33 -13.79
CA ASP A 237 -2.20 -14.53 -14.87
C ASP A 237 -1.50 -13.17 -15.11
N GLY A 238 -0.38 -12.91 -14.43
CA GLY A 238 0.46 -11.73 -14.64
C GLY A 238 0.02 -10.45 -13.91
N ARG A 239 -1.05 -10.50 -13.11
CA ARG A 239 -1.51 -9.38 -12.27
C ARG A 239 -0.47 -8.96 -11.21
N ALA A 240 -0.68 -7.77 -10.66
CA ALA A 240 0.21 -7.16 -9.69
C ALA A 240 -0.09 -7.55 -8.24
N ALA A 241 -1.31 -8.00 -7.95
CA ALA A 241 -1.67 -8.53 -6.64
C ALA A 241 -2.74 -9.63 -6.72
N TYR A 242 -2.79 -10.47 -5.68
CA TYR A 242 -3.69 -11.62 -5.57
C TYR A 242 -4.27 -11.74 -4.17
N HIS A 243 -5.56 -11.97 -4.02
CA HIS A 243 -6.23 -12.06 -2.73
C HIS A 243 -7.46 -12.99 -2.79
N PRO A 244 -7.81 -13.76 -1.74
CA PRO A 244 -7.13 -13.88 -0.43
C PRO A 244 -6.26 -15.15 -0.26
N PHE A 245 -5.26 -15.08 0.64
CA PHE A 245 -4.41 -16.21 1.06
C PHE A 245 -4.19 -16.22 2.58
N LYS A 246 -5.13 -16.83 3.32
CA LYS A 246 -5.17 -16.82 4.80
C LYS A 246 -4.19 -17.79 5.49
N ASN A 247 -3.29 -18.40 4.74
CA ASN A 247 -2.35 -19.41 5.22
C ASN A 247 -0.96 -19.15 4.65
N GLU A 248 0.06 -19.25 5.49
CA GLU A 248 1.47 -19.02 5.14
C GLU A 248 1.93 -19.86 3.92
N GLY A 249 1.52 -21.12 3.85
CA GLY A 249 1.86 -22.03 2.73
C GLY A 249 1.16 -21.63 1.42
N ALA A 250 -0.10 -21.21 1.50
CA ALA A 250 -0.85 -20.75 0.32
C ALA A 250 -0.31 -19.41 -0.20
N TRP A 251 -0.04 -18.48 0.72
CA TRP A 251 0.50 -17.16 0.40
C TRP A 251 1.87 -17.27 -0.28
N ILE A 252 2.79 -18.07 0.27
CA ILE A 252 4.13 -18.23 -0.34
C ILE A 252 4.08 -18.98 -1.67
N ASN A 253 3.19 -19.97 -1.82
CA ASN A 253 3.03 -20.68 -3.08
C ASN A 253 2.50 -19.74 -4.18
N CYS A 254 1.56 -18.86 -3.81
CA CYS A 254 1.08 -17.82 -4.71
C CYS A 254 2.20 -16.86 -5.12
N TYR A 255 2.95 -16.32 -4.15
CA TYR A 255 4.08 -15.44 -4.43
C TYR A 255 5.10 -16.09 -5.35
N ASN A 256 5.48 -17.34 -5.08
CA ASN A 256 6.43 -18.08 -5.91
C ASN A 256 5.89 -18.37 -7.30
N THR A 257 4.58 -18.63 -7.45
CA THR A 257 3.95 -18.84 -8.76
C THR A 257 3.92 -17.55 -9.55
N ALA A 258 3.54 -16.45 -8.90
CA ALA A 258 3.47 -15.14 -9.52
C ALA A 258 4.85 -14.55 -9.82
N SER A 259 5.90 -14.94 -9.12
CA SER A 259 7.25 -14.38 -9.31
C SER A 259 8.11 -15.14 -10.33
N ARG A 260 7.56 -16.19 -10.97
CA ARG A 260 8.19 -16.87 -12.11
C ARG A 260 8.08 -16.03 -13.37
#